data_AF-A0A8S4SN88-F1
#
_entry.id   AF-A0A8S4SN88-F1
#
_cell.length_a   1.000
_cell.length_b   1.000
_cell.length_c   1.000
_cell.angle_alpha   90.00
_cell.angle_beta   90.00
_cell.angle_gamma   90.00
#
_symmetry.space_group_name_H-M   'P 1'
#
loop_
_entity.id
_entity.type
_entity.pdbx_description
1 polymer ?
#
loop_
_entity_poly.entity_id
_entity_poly.type
_entity_poly.pdbx_seq_one_letter_code
_entity_poly.pdbx_strand_id
1 'polypeptide(L)'
;MVKYTGFGNAAGHLAQKGLMGGARGPVQYSSSSEDSDTEEYLEAQPRIDPVVGCTRPPRVNPFEGMSEEQKEFEAMKLVNLLDKMLTEGVVRPARIGADGRPVAIDHVLDMREHPPNRPQS
;
A
#
# COMPACT_ATOMS: atom_id res chain seq x y z
N MET A 1 -7.15 2.10 -27.17
CA MET A 1 -7.77 0.85 -26.70
C MET A 1 -6.69 -0.08 -26.17
N VAL A 2 -6.44 -0.05 -24.85
CA VAL A 2 -6.14 -1.18 -23.93
C VAL A 2 -6.12 -0.53 -22.52
N LYS A 3 -7.29 -0.33 -21.89
CA LYS A 3 -7.38 0.31 -20.55
C LYS A 3 -7.29 -0.68 -19.39
N TYR A 4 -7.42 -1.97 -19.70
CA TYR A 4 -7.56 -3.03 -18.70
C TYR A 4 -6.47 -4.10 -18.77
N THR A 5 -5.45 -3.95 -19.64
CA THR A 5 -4.23 -4.78 -19.59
C THR A 5 -3.02 -3.90 -19.87
N GLY A 6 -1.98 -3.97 -19.03
CA GLY A 6 -0.82 -3.07 -19.05
C GLY A 6 0.08 -3.13 -20.30
N PHE A 7 -0.39 -3.69 -21.42
CA PHE A 7 0.37 -3.84 -22.65
C PHE A 7 0.55 -2.51 -23.41
N GLY A 8 -0.40 -1.57 -23.27
CA GLY A 8 -0.34 -0.26 -23.95
C GLY A 8 0.86 0.59 -23.51
N ASN A 9 1.15 0.63 -22.20
CA ASN A 9 2.28 1.41 -21.66
C ASN A 9 3.64 0.83 -22.08
N ALA A 10 3.79 -0.51 -22.05
CA ALA A 10 5.03 -1.17 -22.45
C ALA A 10 5.31 -0.99 -23.96
N ALA A 11 4.28 -1.13 -24.80
CA ALA A 11 4.40 -0.93 -26.24
C ALA A 11 4.80 0.51 -26.60
N GLY A 12 4.19 1.52 -25.95
CA GLY A 12 4.56 2.92 -26.14
C GLY A 12 6.02 3.20 -25.78
N HIS A 13 6.50 2.65 -24.65
CA HIS A 13 7.87 2.87 -24.22
C HIS A 13 8.91 2.13 -25.09
N LEU A 14 8.58 0.93 -25.58
CA LEU A 14 9.41 0.18 -26.53
C LEU A 14 9.42 0.82 -27.93
N ALA A 15 8.31 1.39 -28.36
CA ALA A 15 8.21 2.13 -29.63
C ALA A 15 9.03 3.43 -29.58
N GLN A 16 8.97 4.19 -28.48
CA GLN A 16 9.79 5.40 -28.30
C GLN A 16 11.29 5.08 -28.30
N LYS A 17 11.68 3.92 -27.78
CA LYS A 17 13.07 3.44 -27.80
C LYS A 17 13.46 2.71 -29.10
N GLY A 18 12.55 2.59 -30.06
CA GLY A 18 12.81 1.94 -31.36
C GLY A 18 13.02 0.43 -31.29
N LEU A 19 12.59 -0.22 -30.20
CA LEU A 19 12.79 -1.65 -29.93
C LEU A 19 11.61 -2.52 -30.40
N MET A 20 10.51 -1.91 -30.87
CA MET A 20 9.45 -2.61 -31.59
C MET A 20 9.89 -2.75 -33.06
N GLY A 21 10.19 -3.98 -33.49
CA GLY A 21 10.81 -4.28 -34.79
C GLY A 21 9.97 -3.99 -36.04
N GLY A 22 9.64 -2.72 -36.30
CA GLY A 22 8.95 -2.30 -37.52
C GLY A 22 8.74 -0.80 -37.65
N ALA A 23 9.35 -0.23 -38.71
CA ALA A 23 9.14 1.08 -39.33
C ALA A 23 9.66 2.35 -38.61
N ARG A 24 10.78 2.88 -39.15
CA ARG A 24 11.20 4.27 -39.02
C ARG A 24 10.28 5.17 -39.85
N GLY A 25 9.20 5.65 -39.25
CA GLY A 25 8.37 6.72 -39.79
C GLY A 25 7.89 7.60 -38.64
N PRO A 26 7.53 8.89 -38.87
CA PRO A 26 6.92 9.70 -37.83
C PRO A 26 5.64 9.01 -37.39
N VAL A 27 5.66 8.44 -36.19
CA VAL A 27 4.46 7.89 -35.56
C VAL A 27 3.57 9.08 -35.27
N GLN A 28 2.65 9.37 -36.18
CA GLN A 28 1.53 10.25 -35.88
C GLN A 28 0.66 9.51 -34.87
N TYR A 29 0.97 9.72 -33.59
CA TYR A 29 0.02 9.44 -32.53
C TYR A 29 -1.21 10.29 -32.82
N SER A 30 -2.37 9.67 -33.04
CA SER A 30 -3.63 10.41 -33.15
C SER A 30 -3.84 11.19 -31.86
N SER A 31 -3.57 12.50 -31.94
CA SER A 31 -3.75 13.50 -30.88
C SER A 31 -5.23 13.87 -30.71
N SER A 32 -6.12 12.87 -30.62
CA SER A 32 -7.56 13.13 -30.54
C SER A 32 -8.34 12.00 -29.87
N SER A 33 -7.92 11.59 -28.69
CA SER A 33 -8.77 10.81 -27.79
C SER A 33 -8.48 11.16 -26.34
N GLU A 34 -8.57 12.45 -26.02
CA GLU A 34 -8.59 12.96 -24.65
C GLU A 34 -9.96 12.80 -23.98
N ASP A 35 -10.93 12.18 -24.66
CA ASP A 35 -12.28 11.97 -24.14
C ASP A 35 -12.70 10.49 -24.20
N SER A 36 -11.72 9.60 -23.98
CA SER A 36 -12.00 8.19 -23.75
C SER A 36 -11.94 7.91 -22.25
N ASP A 37 -12.52 8.75 -21.42
CA ASP A 37 -12.85 8.34 -20.07
C ASP A 37 -14.26 7.75 -20.15
N THR A 38 -14.33 6.41 -20.12
CA THR A 38 -15.62 5.74 -19.97
C THR A 38 -16.10 6.01 -18.56
N GLU A 39 -17.40 6.22 -18.35
CA GLU A 39 -17.98 6.49 -17.01
C GLU A 39 -17.50 5.46 -15.97
N GLU A 40 -17.43 4.19 -16.37
CA GLU A 40 -16.87 3.08 -15.59
C GLU A 40 -15.43 3.32 -15.08
N TYR A 41 -14.58 3.95 -15.89
CA TYR A 41 -13.18 4.23 -15.51
C TYR A 41 -13.09 5.38 -14.51
N LEU A 42 -13.90 6.43 -14.66
CA LEU A 42 -13.94 7.55 -13.71
C LEU A 42 -14.44 7.09 -12.33
N GLU A 43 -15.43 6.20 -12.30
CA GLU A 43 -15.90 5.57 -11.07
C GLU A 43 -14.85 4.63 -10.44
N ALA A 44 -14.07 3.93 -11.26
CA ALA A 44 -13.05 2.99 -10.82
C ALA A 44 -11.72 3.65 -10.45
N GLN A 45 -11.38 4.82 -11.02
CA GLN A 45 -10.11 5.54 -10.85
C GLN A 45 -9.64 5.64 -9.38
N PRO A 46 -10.47 6.03 -8.39
CA PRO A 46 -10.03 6.10 -7.00
C PRO A 46 -9.72 4.73 -6.37
N ARG A 47 -10.15 3.63 -7.00
CA ARG A 47 -10.01 2.25 -6.51
C ARG A 47 -8.98 1.44 -7.31
N ILE A 48 -8.36 2.03 -8.32
CA ILE A 48 -7.29 1.40 -9.10
C ILE A 48 -6.02 1.42 -8.25
N ASP A 49 -5.44 0.25 -8.06
CA ASP A 49 -4.12 0.12 -7.46
C ASP A 49 -3.07 0.71 -8.40
N PRO A 50 -2.29 1.74 -8.01
CA PRO A 50 -1.32 2.36 -8.90
C PRO A 50 -0.15 1.42 -9.27
N VAL A 51 0.09 0.36 -8.50
CA VAL A 51 1.13 -0.63 -8.76
C VAL A 51 0.64 -1.70 -9.74
N VAL A 52 -0.59 -2.17 -9.56
CA VAL A 52 -1.15 -3.30 -10.34
C VAL A 52 -1.95 -2.84 -11.56
N GLY A 53 -2.47 -1.62 -11.54
CA GLY A 53 -3.32 -1.07 -12.63
C GLY A 53 -4.69 -1.73 -12.71
N CYS A 54 -5.14 -2.40 -11.65
CA CYS A 54 -6.45 -3.06 -11.57
C CYS A 54 -7.20 -2.63 -10.32
N THR A 55 -8.53 -2.68 -10.37
CA THR A 55 -9.38 -2.52 -9.19
C THR A 55 -9.27 -3.79 -8.34
N ARG A 56 -8.94 -3.65 -7.06
CA ARG A 56 -8.99 -4.78 -6.12
C ARG A 56 -10.44 -5.00 -5.67
N PRO A 57 -10.86 -6.26 -5.45
CA PRO A 57 -12.14 -6.52 -4.82
C PRO A 57 -12.18 -5.84 -3.44
N PRO A 58 -13.37 -5.42 -2.97
CA PRO A 58 -13.53 -4.84 -1.63
C PRO A 58 -12.93 -5.77 -0.57
N ARG A 59 -12.19 -5.21 0.39
CA ARG A 59 -11.70 -5.99 1.53
C ARG A 59 -12.90 -6.48 2.34
N VAL A 60 -13.07 -7.79 2.40
CA VAL A 60 -14.03 -8.42 3.30
C VAL A 60 -13.61 -8.20 4.76
N ASN A 61 -14.58 -8.11 5.65
CA ASN A 61 -14.30 -7.97 7.07
C ASN A 61 -13.72 -9.30 7.60
N PRO A 62 -12.49 -9.34 8.12
CA PRO A 62 -11.87 -10.59 8.59
C PRO A 62 -12.61 -11.23 9.77
N PHE A 63 -13.51 -10.50 10.44
CA PHE A 63 -14.31 -10.97 11.56
C PHE A 63 -15.72 -11.44 11.18
N GLU A 64 -16.08 -11.38 9.89
CA GLU A 64 -17.41 -11.79 9.44
C GLU A 64 -17.60 -13.31 9.66
N GLY A 65 -18.69 -13.69 10.34
CA GLY A 65 -18.98 -15.08 10.67
C GLY A 65 -18.28 -15.64 11.92
N MET A 66 -17.46 -14.85 12.63
CA MET A 66 -16.86 -15.26 13.91
C MET A 66 -17.77 -14.95 15.10
N SER A 67 -17.89 -15.90 16.03
CA SER A 67 -18.48 -15.64 17.35
C SER A 67 -17.56 -14.75 18.19
N GLU A 68 -18.09 -14.13 19.25
CA GLU A 68 -17.27 -13.27 20.11
C GLU A 68 -16.13 -14.05 20.80
N GLU A 69 -16.43 -15.27 21.26
CA GLU A 69 -15.44 -16.18 21.83
C GLU A 69 -14.29 -16.51 20.85
N GLN A 70 -14.60 -16.70 19.57
CA GLN A 70 -13.59 -16.94 18.53
C GLN A 70 -12.71 -15.71 18.31
N LYS A 71 -13.30 -14.51 18.31
CA LYS A 71 -12.53 -13.27 18.18
C LYS A 71 -11.58 -13.08 19.36
N GLU A 72 -12.04 -13.34 20.58
CA GLU A 72 -11.20 -13.28 21.77
C GLU A 72 -10.04 -14.29 21.72
N PHE A 73 -10.32 -15.52 21.27
CA PHE A 73 -9.30 -16.55 21.11
C PHE A 73 -8.22 -16.15 20.10
N GLU A 74 -8.60 -15.64 18.93
CA GLU A 74 -7.64 -15.17 17.93
C GLU A 74 -6.90 -13.91 18.39
N ALA A 75 -7.54 -13.03 19.17
CA ALA A 75 -6.86 -11.89 19.79
C ALA A 75 -5.76 -12.34 20.76
N MET A 76 -6.06 -13.31 21.64
CA MET A 76 -5.06 -13.87 22.56
C MET A 76 -3.93 -14.58 21.82
N LYS A 77 -4.24 -15.32 20.76
CA LYS A 77 -3.24 -15.96 19.90
C LYS A 77 -2.32 -14.92 19.24
N LEU A 78 -2.86 -13.80 18.79
CA LEU A 78 -2.09 -12.71 18.21
C LEU A 78 -1.14 -12.06 19.24
N VAL A 79 -1.61 -11.83 20.47
CA VAL A 79 -0.77 -11.34 21.58
C VAL A 79 0.38 -12.30 21.85
N ASN A 80 0.10 -13.59 21.94
CA ASN A 80 1.13 -14.61 22.18
C ASN A 80 2.17 -14.69 21.06
N LEU A 81 1.75 -14.50 19.80
CA LEU A 81 2.68 -14.44 18.67
C LEU A 81 3.56 -13.20 18.72
N LEU A 82 2.99 -12.03 19.03
CA LEU A 82 3.73 -10.79 19.16
C LEU A 82 4.76 -10.88 20.30
N ASP A 83 4.36 -11.41 21.45
CA ASP A 83 5.24 -11.62 22.61
C ASP A 83 6.45 -12.51 22.28
N LYS A 84 6.21 -13.61 21.54
CA LYS A 84 7.29 -14.47 21.04
C LYS A 84 8.24 -13.72 20.11
N MET A 85 7.70 -12.95 19.16
CA MET A 85 8.53 -12.18 18.21
C MET A 85 9.34 -11.08 18.90
N LEU A 86 8.80 -10.47 19.96
CA LEU A 86 9.53 -9.50 20.80
C LEU A 86 10.64 -10.19 21.59
N THR A 87 10.35 -11.33 22.20
CA THR A 87 11.31 -12.11 23.01
C THR A 87 12.47 -12.66 22.18
N GLU A 88 12.17 -13.16 20.99
CA GLU A 88 13.18 -13.63 20.03
C GLU A 88 13.95 -12.47 19.36
N GLY A 89 13.50 -11.23 19.55
CA GLY A 89 14.13 -10.03 19.01
C GLY A 89 13.90 -9.80 17.52
N VAL A 90 12.95 -10.52 16.91
CA VAL A 90 12.52 -10.37 15.50
C VAL A 90 11.83 -9.02 15.30
N VAL A 91 11.03 -8.60 16.28
CA VAL A 91 10.37 -7.29 16.30
C VAL A 91 10.93 -6.49 17.47
N ARG A 92 11.18 -5.19 17.24
CA ARG A 92 11.57 -4.27 18.29
C ARG A 92 10.72 -3.01 18.22
N PRO A 93 10.27 -2.48 19.36
CA PRO A 93 9.62 -1.18 19.37
C PRO A 93 10.61 -0.09 18.93
N ALA A 94 10.14 0.86 18.12
CA ALA A 94 10.97 1.93 17.56
C ALA A 94 10.18 3.24 17.50
N ARG A 95 10.91 4.36 17.62
CA ARG A 95 10.41 5.72 17.38
C ARG A 95 10.99 6.29 16.09
N ILE A 96 10.35 7.30 15.51
CA ILE A 96 10.90 8.01 14.35
C ILE A 96 11.85 9.10 14.87
N GLY A 97 13.12 9.04 14.45
CA GLY A 97 14.12 10.07 14.76
C GLY A 97 13.89 11.37 14.00
N ALA A 98 14.58 12.44 14.39
CA ALA A 98 14.54 13.73 13.68
C ALA A 98 15.03 13.64 12.22
N ASP A 99 15.80 12.59 11.91
CA ASP A 99 16.28 12.22 10.58
C ASP A 99 15.27 11.40 9.78
N GLY A 100 14.08 11.12 10.32
CA GLY A 100 13.03 10.32 9.70
C GLY A 100 13.28 8.81 9.72
N ARG A 101 14.32 8.33 10.41
CA ARG A 101 14.67 6.90 10.49
C ARG A 101 14.14 6.26 11.77
N PRO A 102 13.80 4.96 11.74
CA PRO A 102 13.39 4.24 12.94
C PRO A 102 14.58 4.03 13.89
N VAL A 103 14.41 4.46 15.15
CA VAL A 103 15.37 4.28 16.24
C VAL A 103 14.75 3.37 17.29
N ALA A 104 15.41 2.27 17.61
CA ALA A 104 14.94 1.33 18.64
C ALA A 104 14.84 2.02 20.01
N ILE A 105 13.86 1.62 20.80
CA ILE A 105 13.64 2.12 22.15
C ILE A 105 13.68 0.97 23.15
N ASP A 106 14.26 1.23 24.31
CA ASP A 106 14.43 0.21 25.35
C ASP A 106 13.28 0.24 26.35
N HIS A 107 12.70 1.42 26.62
CA HIS A 107 11.61 1.57 27.57
C HIS A 107 10.37 2.19 26.92
N VAL A 108 9.18 1.75 27.34
CA VAL A 108 7.87 2.26 26.85
C VAL A 108 7.66 3.76 27.09
N LEU A 109 8.43 4.35 27.99
CA LEU A 109 8.39 5.80 28.26
C LEU A 109 9.05 6.60 27.13
N ASP A 110 10.00 6.00 26.42
CA ASP A 110 10.70 6.64 25.31
C ASP A 110 9.83 6.76 24.05
N MET A 111 8.68 6.07 24.01
CA MET A 111 7.63 6.28 23.00
C MET A 111 6.86 7.59 23.21
N ARG A 112 6.85 8.17 24.41
CA ARG A 112 6.00 9.33 24.73
C ARG A 112 6.72 10.60 24.32
N GLU A 113 6.17 11.31 23.34
CA GLU A 113 6.69 12.61 22.90
C GLU A 113 6.47 13.73 23.95
N HIS A 114 5.48 13.56 24.83
CA HIS A 114 5.15 14.52 25.91
C HIS A 114 4.85 13.82 27.24
N PRO A 115 5.74 13.90 28.26
CA PRO A 115 5.40 13.45 29.61
C PRO A 115 4.36 14.39 30.25
N PRO A 116 3.40 13.87 31.05
CA PRO A 116 2.46 14.72 31.77
C PRO A 116 3.21 15.59 32.76
N ASN A 117 3.08 16.91 32.62
CA ASN A 117 3.67 17.91 33.50
C ASN A 117 2.92 17.83 34.85
N ARG A 118 3.36 16.95 35.75
CA ARG A 118 2.79 16.87 37.10
C ARG A 118 3.58 17.86 37.97
N PRO A 119 3.00 18.99 38.41
CA PRO A 119 3.65 19.83 39.41
C PRO A 119 3.81 18.98 40.68
N GLN A 120 5.05 18.79 41.10
CA GLN A 120 5.33 18.26 42.44
C GLN A 120 4.89 19.34 43.43
N SER A 121 3.90 19.02 44.25
CA SER A 121 3.53 19.78 45.44
C SER A 121 4.31 19.29 46.64
#